data_AF-A0A957AVM9-F1
#
_entry.id   AF-A0A957AVM9-F1
#
_cell.length_a   1.000
_cell.length_b   1.000
_cell.length_c   1.000
_cell.angle_alpha   90.00
_cell.angle_beta   90.00
_cell.angle_gamma   90.00
#
_symmetry.space_group_name_H-M   'P 1'
#
loop_
_entity.id
_entity.type
_entity.pdbx_description
1 polymer ?
#
loop_
_entity_poly.entity_id
_entity_poly.type
_entity_poly.pdbx_seq_one_letter_code
_entity_poly.pdbx_strand_id
1 'polypeptide(L)'
;MSDERKETPEEIKAQQEEQERLLEHRLRMRFDRANLIDDLIEDGRQQGLFDNLRGAGKPLDLNKNPYVGSSKLANSLLKDNQMVPAWLAQRNDIREKIHAFRQKALRVWQRYEQEYHYVQDEGVRGALIIGWDDEVRKLEAEVAEINKQIESYNLKRPLENLEIYKLRLDDELARLGARRYLRDMSDL
;
A
#
# COMPACT_ATOMS: atom_id res chain seq x y z
N MET A 1 52.25 -31.60 -42.58
CA MET A 1 51.33 -32.20 -43.57
C MET A 1 50.12 -32.65 -42.78
N SER A 2 49.08 -31.83 -42.82
CA SER A 2 47.90 -31.88 -41.96
C SER A 2 47.05 -33.09 -42.30
N ASP A 3 46.74 -33.90 -41.30
CA ASP A 3 45.94 -35.12 -41.44
C ASP A 3 44.45 -34.72 -41.53
N GLU A 4 43.95 -34.51 -42.75
CA GLU A 4 42.53 -34.27 -43.02
C GLU A 4 41.77 -35.59 -42.81
N ARG A 5 41.26 -35.79 -41.59
CA ARG A 5 40.20 -36.78 -41.35
C ARG A 5 38.98 -36.38 -42.17
N LYS A 6 38.78 -37.04 -43.31
CA LYS A 6 37.55 -36.90 -44.10
C LYS A 6 36.41 -37.50 -43.29
N GLU A 7 35.42 -36.68 -42.95
CA GLU A 7 34.19 -37.11 -42.29
C GLU A 7 33.52 -38.21 -43.13
N THR A 8 33.10 -39.27 -42.46
CA THR A 8 32.49 -40.43 -43.10
C THR A 8 31.09 -40.08 -43.64
N PRO A 9 30.59 -40.79 -44.68
CA PRO A 9 29.26 -40.54 -45.24
C PRO A 9 28.12 -40.65 -44.21
N GLU A 10 28.32 -41.47 -43.17
CA GLU A 10 27.38 -41.58 -42.04
C GLU A 10 27.37 -40.33 -41.15
N GLU A 11 28.53 -39.71 -40.90
CA GLU A 11 28.65 -38.47 -40.11
C GLU A 11 27.99 -37.28 -40.83
N ILE A 12 28.18 -37.16 -42.15
CA ILE A 12 27.57 -36.10 -42.96
C ILE A 12 26.04 -36.22 -42.95
N LYS A 13 25.51 -37.45 -43.03
CA LYS A 13 24.07 -37.71 -43.00
C LYS A 13 23.46 -37.40 -41.62
N ALA A 14 24.15 -37.79 -40.55
CA ALA A 14 23.73 -37.47 -39.19
C ALA A 14 23.70 -35.94 -38.93
N GLN A 15 24.71 -35.21 -39.43
CA GLN A 15 24.75 -33.74 -39.34
C GLN A 15 23.59 -33.08 -40.10
N GLN A 16 23.23 -33.59 -41.29
CA GLN A 16 22.10 -33.08 -42.07
C GLN A 16 20.77 -33.30 -41.35
N GLU A 17 20.53 -34.50 -40.80
CA GLU A 17 19.33 -34.82 -40.03
C GLU A 17 19.20 -33.95 -38.76
N GLU A 18 20.32 -33.66 -38.08
CA GLU A 18 20.33 -32.79 -36.91
C GLU A 18 20.03 -31.32 -37.28
N GLN A 19 20.58 -30.83 -38.40
CA GLN A 19 20.26 -29.49 -38.90
C GLN A 19 18.79 -29.34 -39.29
N GLU A 20 18.19 -30.34 -39.92
CA GLU A 20 16.76 -30.34 -40.26
C GLU A 20 15.88 -30.30 -39.01
N ARG A 21 16.19 -31.11 -37.99
CA ARG A 21 15.48 -31.09 -36.70
C ARG A 21 15.56 -29.73 -36.01
N LEU A 22 16.73 -29.09 -36.01
CA LEU A 22 16.91 -27.75 -35.43
C LEU A 22 16.14 -26.68 -36.20
N LEU A 23 16.08 -26.79 -37.53
CA LEU A 23 15.31 -25.88 -38.37
C LEU A 23 13.80 -26.05 -38.14
N GLU A 24 13.31 -27.29 -38.10
CA GLU A 24 11.91 -27.59 -37.79
C GLU A 24 11.53 -27.06 -36.40
N HIS A 25 12.38 -27.30 -35.40
CA HIS A 25 12.19 -26.77 -34.05
C HIS A 25 12.13 -25.24 -34.04
N ARG A 26 13.02 -24.55 -34.77
CA ARG A 26 12.97 -23.08 -34.93
C ARG A 26 11.69 -22.60 -35.58
N LEU A 27 11.22 -23.29 -36.62
CA LEU A 27 9.99 -22.93 -37.34
C LEU A 27 8.77 -23.10 -36.43
N ARG A 28 8.68 -24.22 -35.70
CA ARG A 28 7.62 -24.45 -34.69
C ARG A 28 7.66 -23.42 -33.57
N MET A 29 8.84 -23.09 -33.03
CA MET A 29 8.98 -22.04 -32.01
C MET A 29 8.48 -20.66 -32.49
N ARG A 30 8.61 -20.37 -33.79
CA ARG A 30 8.21 -19.09 -34.37
C ARG A 30 6.71 -19.02 -34.73
N PHE A 31 6.16 -20.10 -35.25
CA PHE A 31 4.81 -20.10 -35.84
C PHE A 31 3.78 -20.94 -35.07
N ASP A 32 4.22 -21.85 -34.20
CA ASP A 32 3.35 -22.77 -33.46
C ASP A 32 3.85 -23.05 -32.03
N ARG A 33 4.21 -21.96 -31.33
CA ARG A 33 4.82 -22.04 -30.01
C ARG A 33 3.92 -22.72 -28.97
N ALA A 34 2.61 -22.50 -29.05
CA ALA A 34 1.66 -23.02 -28.06
C ALA A 34 1.58 -24.55 -28.12
N ASN A 35 1.33 -25.12 -29.30
CA ASN A 35 1.28 -26.56 -29.46
C ASN A 35 2.63 -27.22 -29.17
N LEU A 36 3.73 -26.58 -29.57
CA LEU A 36 5.07 -27.08 -29.23
C LEU A 36 5.31 -27.13 -27.71
N ILE A 37 4.82 -26.16 -26.95
CA ILE A 37 4.91 -26.18 -25.48
C ILE A 37 4.06 -27.31 -24.90
N ASP A 38 2.85 -27.52 -25.41
CA ASP A 38 1.96 -28.60 -24.95
C ASP A 38 2.56 -29.98 -25.24
N ASP A 39 3.08 -30.19 -26.45
CA ASP A 39 3.80 -31.41 -26.85
C ASP A 39 4.99 -31.68 -25.89
N LEU A 40 5.78 -30.64 -25.59
CA LEU A 40 6.92 -30.75 -24.65
C LEU A 40 6.47 -31.07 -23.21
N ILE A 41 5.34 -30.52 -22.76
CA ILE A 41 4.79 -30.82 -21.43
C ILE A 41 4.33 -32.27 -21.37
N GLU A 42 3.64 -32.76 -22.40
CA GLU A 42 3.14 -34.14 -22.46
C GLU A 42 4.28 -35.16 -22.58
N ASP A 43 5.29 -34.88 -23.42
CA ASP A 43 6.51 -35.69 -23.49
C ASP A 43 7.21 -35.76 -22.12
N GLY A 44 7.32 -34.62 -21.42
CA GLY A 44 7.87 -34.58 -20.07
C GLY A 44 7.04 -35.37 -19.06
N ARG A 45 5.71 -35.37 -19.20
CA ARG A 45 4.80 -36.17 -18.38
C ARG A 45 4.98 -37.66 -18.62
N GLN A 46 5.09 -38.08 -19.89
CA GLN A 46 5.35 -39.48 -20.26
C GLN A 46 6.72 -39.98 -19.78
N GLN A 47 7.72 -39.10 -19.78
CA GLN A 47 9.05 -39.39 -19.24
C GLN A 47 9.12 -39.41 -17.70
N GLY A 48 8.01 -39.13 -17.01
CA GLY A 48 7.96 -39.10 -15.55
C GLY A 48 8.68 -37.91 -14.92
N LEU A 49 8.99 -36.85 -15.69
CA LEU A 49 9.66 -35.64 -15.17
C LEU A 49 8.81 -34.91 -14.10
N PHE A 50 7.50 -35.21 -14.05
CA PHE A 50 6.54 -34.65 -13.10
C PHE A 50 6.22 -35.58 -11.91
N ASP A 51 6.76 -36.79 -11.87
CA ASP A 51 6.40 -37.79 -10.84
C ASP A 51 6.93 -37.47 -9.45
N ASN A 52 8.01 -36.67 -9.37
CA ASN A 52 8.69 -36.35 -8.10
C ASN A 52 8.82 -34.84 -7.87
N LEU A 53 7.79 -34.08 -8.24
CA LEU A 53 7.77 -32.63 -8.01
C LEU A 53 7.81 -32.31 -6.52
N ARG A 54 8.57 -31.27 -6.18
CA ARG A 54 8.63 -30.75 -4.83
C ARG A 54 7.25 -30.26 -4.39
N GLY A 55 6.63 -31.00 -3.47
CA GLY A 55 5.30 -30.66 -2.94
C GLY A 55 4.13 -31.37 -3.61
N ALA A 56 4.38 -32.35 -4.50
CA ALA A 56 3.32 -33.21 -5.02
C ALA A 56 2.50 -33.84 -3.89
N GLY A 57 1.16 -33.79 -4.01
CA GLY A 57 0.21 -34.31 -3.03
C GLY A 57 0.07 -33.50 -1.74
N LYS A 58 0.87 -32.44 -1.53
CA LYS A 58 0.70 -31.56 -0.37
C LYS A 58 -0.33 -30.49 -0.69
N PRO A 59 -1.28 -30.20 0.22
CA PRO A 59 -2.24 -29.12 0.02
C PRO A 59 -1.51 -27.79 -0.15
N LEU A 60 -1.95 -27.00 -1.13
CA LEU A 60 -1.42 -25.67 -1.37
C LEU A 60 -1.86 -24.74 -0.24
N ASP A 61 -0.90 -24.10 0.43
CA ASP A 61 -1.21 -23.08 1.43
C ASP A 61 -1.61 -21.76 0.74
N LEU A 62 -2.92 -21.59 0.53
CA LEU A 62 -3.51 -20.39 -0.07
C LEU A 62 -3.35 -19.14 0.81
N ASN A 63 -3.03 -19.29 2.09
CA ASN A 63 -2.84 -18.17 3.01
C ASN A 63 -1.43 -17.57 2.93
N LYS A 64 -0.52 -18.22 2.19
CA LYS A 64 0.87 -17.80 2.06
C LYS A 64 0.99 -16.65 1.07
N ASN A 65 1.07 -15.43 1.59
CA ASN A 65 1.41 -14.26 0.78
C ASN A 65 2.87 -14.35 0.29
N PRO A 66 3.14 -14.45 -1.02
CA PRO A 66 4.49 -14.57 -1.56
C PRO A 66 5.29 -13.26 -1.50
N TYR A 67 4.64 -12.12 -1.27
CA TYR A 67 5.26 -10.79 -1.26
C TYR A 67 5.78 -10.36 0.12
N VAL A 68 5.64 -11.18 1.16
CA VAL A 68 6.02 -10.81 2.54
C VAL A 68 7.54 -10.77 2.76
N GLY A 69 8.32 -11.37 1.86
CA GLY A 69 9.78 -11.37 1.94
C GLY A 69 10.30 -11.95 3.26
N SER A 70 11.27 -11.27 3.88
CA SER A 70 11.92 -11.70 5.13
C SER A 70 11.04 -11.58 6.37
N SER A 71 9.99 -10.75 6.36
CA SER A 71 9.10 -10.51 7.51
C SER A 71 8.06 -11.61 7.72
N LYS A 72 8.11 -12.71 6.95
CA LYS A 72 7.09 -13.77 6.98
C LYS A 72 6.89 -14.37 8.37
N LEU A 73 7.98 -14.70 9.06
CA LEU A 73 7.93 -15.31 10.38
C LEU A 73 7.39 -14.33 11.44
N ALA A 74 7.83 -13.08 11.40
CA ALA A 74 7.35 -12.06 12.33
C ALA A 74 5.84 -11.81 12.15
N ASN A 75 5.37 -11.74 10.90
CA ASN A 75 3.95 -11.53 10.61
C ASN A 75 3.08 -12.74 10.97
N SER A 76 3.58 -13.97 10.77
CA SER A 76 2.83 -15.17 11.21
C SER A 76 2.71 -15.23 12.73
N LEU A 77 3.81 -14.98 13.47
CA LEU A 77 3.78 -14.95 14.93
C LEU A 77 2.79 -13.93 15.48
N LEU A 78 2.75 -12.72 14.90
CA LEU A 78 1.78 -11.70 15.30
C LEU A 78 0.35 -12.16 15.02
N LYS A 79 0.09 -12.71 13.83
CA LYS A 79 -1.24 -13.20 13.44
C LYS A 79 -1.73 -14.34 14.35
N ASP A 80 -0.85 -15.29 14.66
CA ASP A 80 -1.19 -16.44 15.51
C ASP A 80 -1.56 -16.01 16.94
N ASN A 81 -0.96 -14.91 17.42
CA ASN A 81 -1.27 -14.30 18.72
C ASN A 81 -2.37 -13.23 18.65
N GLN A 82 -3.06 -13.06 17.50
CA GLN A 82 -4.08 -12.03 17.28
C GLN A 82 -3.56 -10.60 17.55
N MET A 83 -2.26 -10.39 17.32
CA MET A 83 -1.59 -9.11 17.49
C MET A 83 -1.29 -8.46 16.14
N VAL A 84 -1.11 -7.14 16.16
CA VAL A 84 -0.68 -6.37 14.99
C VAL A 84 0.71 -5.78 15.24
N PRO A 85 1.47 -5.46 14.18
CA PRO A 85 2.72 -4.73 14.35
C PRO A 85 2.50 -3.42 15.12
N ALA A 86 3.41 -3.08 16.03
CA ALA A 86 3.28 -1.90 16.90
C ALA A 86 3.06 -0.60 16.10
N TRP A 87 3.75 -0.44 14.97
CA TRP A 87 3.57 0.71 14.09
C TRP A 87 2.17 0.77 13.48
N LEU A 88 1.53 -0.37 13.19
CA LEU A 88 0.18 -0.42 12.62
C LEU A 88 -0.86 -0.05 13.68
N ALA A 89 -0.70 -0.54 14.92
CA ALA A 89 -1.53 -0.11 16.04
C ALA A 89 -1.43 1.40 16.26
N GLN A 90 -0.20 1.94 16.31
CA GLN A 90 0.04 3.38 16.48
C GLN A 90 -0.57 4.20 15.34
N ARG A 91 -0.48 3.73 14.09
CA ARG A 91 -1.11 4.39 12.94
C ARG A 91 -2.63 4.47 13.08
N ASN A 92 -3.26 3.39 13.55
CA ASN A 92 -4.72 3.35 13.74
C ASN A 92 -5.15 4.30 14.87
N ASP A 93 -4.44 4.30 15.99
CA ASP A 93 -4.67 5.24 17.10
C ASP A 93 -4.57 6.71 16.66
N ILE A 94 -3.54 7.06 15.89
CA ILE A 94 -3.40 8.41 15.32
C ILE A 94 -4.59 8.75 14.41
N ARG A 95 -5.02 7.82 13.55
CA ARG A 95 -6.17 8.04 12.66
C ARG A 95 -7.47 8.27 13.43
N GLU A 96 -7.68 7.51 14.49
CA GLU A 96 -8.84 7.67 15.36
C GLU A 96 -8.83 9.03 16.07
N LYS A 97 -7.68 9.46 16.58
CA LYS A 97 -7.50 10.80 17.17
C LYS A 97 -7.78 11.93 16.18
N ILE A 98 -7.28 11.83 14.95
CA ILE A 98 -7.56 12.81 13.88
C ILE A 98 -9.07 12.87 13.60
N HIS A 99 -9.74 11.71 13.55
CA HIS A 99 -11.18 11.65 13.31
C HIS A 99 -11.98 12.26 14.47
N ALA A 100 -11.62 11.93 15.71
CA ALA A 100 -12.24 12.50 16.91
C ALA A 100 -12.06 14.03 16.98
N PHE A 101 -10.85 14.52 16.68
CA PHE A 101 -10.56 15.94 16.57
C PHE A 101 -11.47 16.63 15.56
N ARG A 102 -11.59 16.08 14.33
CA ARG A 102 -12.45 16.65 13.28
C ARG A 102 -13.91 16.70 13.68
N GLN A 103 -14.43 15.65 14.32
CA GLN A 103 -15.80 15.63 14.83
C GLN A 103 -16.02 16.65 15.95
N LYS A 104 -15.02 16.84 16.82
CA LYS A 104 -15.07 17.87 17.87
C LYS A 104 -15.07 19.27 17.26
N ALA A 105 -14.13 19.57 16.36
CA ALA A 105 -14.02 20.86 15.68
C ALA A 105 -15.33 21.22 14.94
N LEU A 106 -15.92 20.26 14.22
CA LEU A 106 -17.21 20.46 13.55
C LEU A 106 -18.33 20.83 14.55
N ARG A 107 -18.48 20.08 15.64
CA ARG A 107 -19.53 20.34 16.65
C ARG A 107 -19.39 21.70 17.29
N VAL A 108 -18.15 22.08 17.62
CA VAL A 108 -17.83 23.38 18.19
C VAL A 108 -18.15 24.48 17.18
N TRP A 109 -17.70 24.35 15.93
CA TRP A 109 -17.99 25.33 14.88
C TRP A 109 -19.48 25.52 14.66
N GLN A 110 -20.25 24.45 14.49
CA GLN A 110 -21.70 24.51 14.29
C GLN A 110 -22.42 25.26 15.42
N ARG A 111 -21.98 25.07 16.67
CA ARG A 111 -22.54 25.81 17.81
C ARG A 111 -22.26 27.31 17.68
N TYR A 112 -21.01 27.69 17.42
CA TYR A 112 -20.61 29.09 17.31
C TYR A 112 -21.24 29.78 16.09
N GLU A 113 -21.32 29.10 14.96
CA GLU A 113 -21.96 29.60 13.74
C GLU A 113 -23.45 29.92 14.01
N GLN A 114 -24.18 29.00 14.65
CA GLN A 114 -25.57 29.21 15.03
C GLN A 114 -25.72 30.39 16.00
N GLU A 115 -24.96 30.39 17.09
CA GLU A 115 -25.03 31.45 18.10
C GLU A 115 -24.70 32.83 17.51
N TYR A 116 -23.69 32.91 16.64
CA TYR A 116 -23.32 34.16 15.98
C TYR A 116 -24.41 34.68 15.03
N HIS A 117 -25.08 33.80 14.28
CA HIS A 117 -26.16 34.18 13.37
C HIS A 117 -27.43 34.69 14.07
N TYR A 118 -27.79 34.15 15.24
CA TYR A 118 -29.02 34.52 15.94
C TYR A 118 -28.88 35.68 16.95
N VAL A 119 -27.65 36.04 17.33
CA VAL A 119 -27.42 37.12 18.32
C VAL A 119 -27.53 38.51 17.68
N GLN A 120 -28.47 39.30 18.20
CA GLN A 120 -28.66 40.71 17.83
C GLN A 120 -27.95 41.70 18.77
N ASP A 121 -27.56 41.25 19.98
CA ASP A 121 -26.86 42.07 20.96
C ASP A 121 -25.35 42.14 20.66
N GLU A 122 -24.82 43.35 20.51
CA GLU A 122 -23.42 43.61 20.17
C GLU A 122 -22.45 43.21 21.30
N GLY A 123 -22.86 43.30 22.57
CA GLY A 123 -22.06 42.87 23.72
C GLY A 123 -21.92 41.35 23.76
N VAL A 124 -22.99 40.61 23.47
CA VAL A 124 -22.97 39.15 23.36
C VAL A 124 -22.12 38.71 22.17
N ARG A 125 -22.18 39.43 21.04
CA ARG A 125 -21.33 39.17 19.88
C ARG A 125 -19.84 39.32 20.21
N GLY A 126 -19.48 40.36 20.98
CA GLY A 126 -18.10 40.55 21.46
C GLY A 126 -17.61 39.38 22.32
N ALA A 127 -18.46 38.89 23.24
CA ALA A 127 -18.14 37.73 24.07
C ALA A 127 -17.95 36.44 23.23
N LEU A 128 -18.78 36.23 22.20
CA LEU A 128 -18.64 35.09 21.28
C LEU A 128 -17.35 35.13 20.47
N ILE A 129 -16.92 36.31 20.01
CA ILE A 129 -15.65 36.47 19.29
C ILE A 129 -14.46 36.06 20.18
N ILE A 130 -14.45 36.50 21.44
CA ILE A 130 -13.40 36.14 22.40
C ILE A 130 -13.45 34.64 22.72
N GLY A 131 -14.65 34.09 22.93
CA GLY A 131 -14.84 32.66 23.20
C GLY A 131 -14.37 31.77 22.05
N TRP A 132 -14.60 32.18 20.81
CA TRP A 132 -14.08 31.47 19.64
C TRP A 132 -12.56 31.52 19.56
N ASP A 133 -11.93 32.66 19.82
CA ASP A 133 -10.46 32.75 19.81
C ASP A 133 -9.83 31.81 20.85
N ASP A 134 -10.39 31.73 22.06
CA ASP A 134 -9.97 30.76 23.08
C ASP A 134 -10.16 29.31 22.61
N GLU A 135 -11.26 29.02 21.94
CA GLU A 135 -11.53 27.68 21.43
C GLU A 135 -10.61 27.29 20.27
N VAL A 136 -10.29 28.22 19.37
CA VAL A 136 -9.29 28.04 18.30
C VAL A 136 -7.92 27.72 18.92
N ARG A 137 -7.51 28.41 20.00
CA ARG A 137 -6.26 28.12 20.70
C ARG A 137 -6.25 26.71 21.31
N LYS A 138 -7.37 26.24 21.85
CA LYS A 138 -7.49 24.85 22.35
C LYS A 138 -7.38 23.84 21.21
N LEU A 139 -8.02 24.10 20.07
CA LEU A 139 -7.91 23.25 18.88
C LEU A 139 -6.47 23.23 18.34
N GLU A 140 -5.77 24.37 18.37
CA GLU A 140 -4.36 24.47 17.98
C GLU A 140 -3.44 23.64 18.87
N ALA A 141 -3.64 23.69 20.19
CA ALA A 141 -2.91 22.86 21.14
C ALA A 141 -3.16 21.36 20.92
N GLU A 142 -4.40 20.96 20.62
CA GLU A 142 -4.76 19.58 20.31
C GLU A 142 -4.13 19.09 19.01
N VAL A 143 -4.16 19.91 17.95
CA VAL A 143 -3.46 19.65 16.68
C VAL A 143 -1.96 19.48 16.90
N ALA A 144 -1.35 20.32 17.72
CA ALA A 144 0.08 20.22 18.04
C ALA A 144 0.41 18.89 18.72
N GLU A 145 -0.45 18.41 19.63
CA GLU A 145 -0.24 17.12 20.30
C GLU A 145 -0.41 15.93 19.36
N ILE A 146 -1.41 15.95 18.48
CA ILE A 146 -1.58 14.96 17.42
C ILE A 146 -0.35 14.95 16.49
N ASN A 147 0.17 16.12 16.13
CA ASN A 147 1.34 16.25 15.27
C ASN A 147 2.62 15.69 15.89
N LYS A 148 2.82 15.78 17.20
CA LYS A 148 3.93 15.11 17.89
C LYS A 148 3.83 13.59 17.77
N GLN A 149 2.62 13.04 17.87
CA GLN A 149 2.40 11.60 17.72
C GLN A 149 2.63 11.14 16.28
N ILE A 150 2.20 11.94 15.30
CA ILE A 150 2.49 11.74 13.87
C ILE A 150 3.99 11.72 13.62
N GLU A 151 4.74 12.65 14.19
CA GLU A 151 6.20 12.72 14.05
C GLU A 151 6.88 11.50 14.68
N SER A 152 6.51 11.13 15.91
CA SER A 152 7.00 9.91 16.58
C SER A 152 6.73 8.65 15.76
N TYR A 153 5.55 8.55 15.13
CA TYR A 153 5.21 7.46 14.23
C TYR A 153 6.07 7.48 12.95
N ASN A 154 6.17 8.64 12.30
CA ASN A 154 6.88 8.81 11.05
C ASN A 154 8.38 8.49 11.18
N LEU A 155 8.97 8.70 12.36
CA LEU A 155 10.35 8.33 12.67
C LEU A 155 10.56 6.82 12.89
N LYS A 156 9.50 6.08 13.26
CA LYS A 156 9.57 4.65 13.60
C LYS A 156 9.07 3.73 12.49
N ARG A 157 8.42 4.29 11.46
CA ARG A 157 7.82 3.48 10.39
C ARG A 157 8.90 2.86 9.49
N PRO A 158 8.70 1.61 9.01
CA PRO A 158 9.47 1.08 7.89
C PRO A 158 9.32 1.96 6.63
N LEU A 159 10.40 2.12 5.85
CA LEU A 159 10.43 2.99 4.66
C LEU A 159 9.38 2.65 3.59
N GLU A 160 8.98 1.37 3.53
CA GLU A 160 7.98 0.85 2.60
C GLU A 160 6.56 1.35 2.90
N ASN A 161 6.36 1.98 4.07
CA ASN A 161 5.05 2.45 4.52
C ASN A 161 4.87 3.96 4.35
N LEU A 162 3.68 4.34 3.88
CA LEU A 162 3.27 5.74 3.69
C LEU A 162 3.24 6.51 5.01
N GLU A 163 3.74 7.74 4.96
CA GLU A 163 3.69 8.69 6.07
C GLU A 163 2.27 9.14 6.40
N ILE A 164 2.11 9.62 7.64
CA ILE A 164 0.95 10.41 8.02
C ILE A 164 1.36 11.87 7.90
N TYR A 165 0.60 12.65 7.14
CA TYR A 165 0.81 14.10 7.04
C TYR A 165 0.40 14.80 8.33
N LYS A 166 1.19 15.80 8.72
CA LYS A 166 0.86 16.66 9.86
C LYS A 166 -0.43 17.42 9.56
N LEU A 167 -1.26 17.57 10.58
CA LEU A 167 -2.47 18.40 10.54
C LEU A 167 -2.08 19.88 10.58
N ARG A 168 -2.77 20.69 9.78
CA ARG A 168 -2.70 22.15 9.84
C ARG A 168 -4.08 22.66 10.24
N LEU A 169 -4.15 23.43 11.33
CA LEU A 169 -5.43 23.89 11.84
C LEU A 169 -6.17 24.75 10.79
N ASP A 170 -5.45 25.62 10.08
CA ASP A 170 -6.06 26.50 9.08
C ASP A 170 -6.75 25.69 7.96
N ASP A 171 -6.16 24.57 7.52
CA ASP A 171 -6.75 23.69 6.50
C ASP A 171 -7.98 22.95 7.05
N GLU A 172 -7.95 22.54 8.32
CA GLU A 172 -9.09 21.88 8.98
C GLU A 172 -10.24 22.86 9.23
N LEU A 173 -9.95 24.12 9.58
CA LEU A 173 -10.95 25.18 9.69
C LEU A 173 -11.54 25.52 8.32
N ALA A 174 -10.70 25.69 7.29
CA ALA A 174 -11.15 25.95 5.92
C ALA A 174 -12.03 24.81 5.38
N ARG A 175 -11.71 23.55 5.69
CA ARG A 175 -12.55 22.38 5.38
C ARG A 175 -13.94 22.47 5.99
N LEU A 176 -14.08 23.10 7.16
CA LEU A 176 -15.36 23.30 7.85
C LEU A 176 -16.10 24.56 7.38
N GLY A 177 -15.48 25.39 6.51
CA GLY A 177 -15.98 26.74 6.21
C GLY A 177 -15.78 27.74 7.37
N ALA A 178 -15.06 27.33 8.43
CA ALA A 178 -14.79 28.15 9.60
C ALA A 178 -13.63 29.11 9.32
N ARG A 179 -13.75 30.34 9.81
CA ARG A 179 -12.65 31.32 9.78
C ARG A 179 -11.87 31.27 11.09
N ARG A 180 -10.57 31.60 11.01
CA ARG A 180 -9.73 31.72 12.21
C ARG A 180 -10.24 32.80 13.17
N TYR A 181 -10.80 33.89 12.62
CA TYR A 181 -11.41 34.96 13.39
C TYR A 181 -12.88 35.14 13.01
N LEU A 182 -13.78 35.16 14.00
CA LEU A 182 -15.20 35.42 13.78
C LEU A 182 -15.49 36.87 13.32
N ARG A 183 -14.58 37.82 13.59
CA ARG A 183 -14.74 39.23 13.21
C ARG A 183 -14.87 39.42 11.70
N ASP A 184 -14.24 38.55 10.91
CA ASP A 184 -14.27 38.63 9.44
C ASP A 184 -15.61 38.14 8.85
N MET A 185 -16.53 37.62 9.67
CA MET A 185 -17.89 37.24 9.23
C MET A 185 -18.83 38.44 9.08
N SER A 186 -18.40 39.64 9.51
CA SER A 186 -19.17 40.89 9.42
C SER A 186 -19.31 41.43 7.98
N ASP A 187 -18.47 40.96 7.05
CA ASP A 187 -18.38 41.45 5.67
C ASP A 187 -19.22 40.63 4.67
N LEU A 188 -20.24 39.89 5.16
CA LEU A 188 -21.23 39.13 4.36
C LEU A 188 -22.64 39.63 4.67
#